data_AF-A0A535VFF3-F1
#
_entry.id   AF-A0A535VFF3-F1
#
_cell.length_a   1.000
_cell.length_b   1.000
_cell.length_c   1.000
_cell.angle_alpha   90.00
_cell.angle_beta   90.00
_cell.angle_gamma   90.00
#
_symmetry.space_group_name_H-M   'P 1'
#
loop_
_entity.id
_entity.type
_entity.pdbx_description
1 polymer ?
#
loop_
_entity_poly.entity_id
_entity_poly.type
_entity_poly.pdbx_seq_one_letter_code
_entity_poly.pdbx_strand_id
1 'polypeptide(L)'
;MVKVAVMMPAEIGDAGEFLADVRALEAAGAEMVGLDAESDEQRVLMGAIAAVTSRIKLLLATPKSAAILERLSRGRTVLELPADEAWVTIAMPADRDSWASVMREQEAAGVTGVTVAWDPRLIDLLRNPEPEDRSDLLMSTG
;
A
#
# COMPACT_ATOMS: atom_id res chain seq x y z
N MET A 1 3.95 -11.54 9.55
CA MET A 1 3.08 -10.83 8.59
C MET A 1 3.90 -9.76 7.90
N VAL A 2 4.03 -9.89 6.59
CA VAL A 2 4.81 -8.97 5.73
C VAL A 2 4.00 -7.68 5.52
N LYS A 3 4.64 -6.52 5.71
CA LYS A 3 4.02 -5.19 5.51
C LYS A 3 3.85 -4.88 4.02
N VAL A 4 2.92 -3.98 3.68
CA VAL A 4 2.69 -3.59 2.29
C VAL A 4 2.79 -2.08 2.11
N ALA A 5 3.68 -1.65 1.22
CA ALA A 5 3.77 -0.29 0.71
C ALA A 5 3.20 -0.25 -0.71
N VAL A 6 2.38 0.77 -1.00
CA VAL A 6 1.76 0.93 -2.31
C VAL A 6 2.30 2.18 -3.00
N MET A 7 2.79 2.01 -4.22
CA MET A 7 3.20 3.12 -5.08
C MET A 7 2.05 3.51 -5.99
N MET A 8 1.40 4.64 -5.69
CA MET A 8 0.32 5.20 -6.49
C MET A 8 0.88 5.91 -7.72
N PRO A 9 0.12 5.96 -8.83
CA PRO A 9 0.48 6.80 -9.97
C PRO A 9 0.54 8.26 -9.54
N ALA A 10 1.54 8.97 -10.05
CA ALA A 10 1.78 10.38 -9.80
C ALA A 10 0.89 11.31 -10.65
N GLU A 11 0.26 10.77 -11.69
CA GLU A 11 -0.73 11.46 -12.51
C GLU A 11 -2.14 11.14 -12.01
N ILE A 12 -2.98 12.16 -11.89
CA ILE A 12 -4.38 12.03 -11.47
C ILE A 12 -5.32 12.40 -12.62
N GLY A 13 -6.26 11.50 -12.92
CA GLY A 13 -7.39 11.81 -13.81
C GLY A 13 -8.53 12.46 -13.03
N ASP A 14 -9.04 11.74 -12.02
CA ASP A 14 -10.06 12.22 -11.09
C ASP A 14 -9.49 12.22 -9.65
N ALA A 15 -9.47 13.40 -9.02
CA ALA A 15 -8.92 13.55 -7.68
C ALA A 15 -9.78 12.89 -6.59
N GLY A 16 -11.10 12.84 -6.78
CA GLY A 16 -12.02 12.22 -5.83
C GLY A 16 -11.86 10.71 -5.81
N GLU A 17 -11.78 10.08 -6.98
CA GLU A 17 -11.49 8.65 -7.14
C GLU A 17 -10.13 8.30 -6.55
N PHE A 18 -9.08 9.03 -6.93
CA PHE A 18 -7.73 8.81 -6.42
C PHE A 18 -7.65 8.85 -4.88
N LEU A 19 -8.26 9.87 -4.25
CA LEU A 19 -8.25 10.00 -2.80
C LEU A 19 -9.15 8.94 -2.13
N ALA A 20 -10.21 8.49 -2.79
CA ALA A 20 -11.03 7.39 -2.30
C ALA A 20 -10.26 6.07 -2.30
N ASP A 21 -9.48 5.80 -3.34
CA ASP A 21 -8.61 4.62 -3.44
C ASP A 21 -7.55 4.60 -2.35
N VAL A 22 -6.88 5.73 -2.11
CA VAL A 22 -5.88 5.83 -1.02
C VAL A 22 -6.51 5.59 0.35
N ARG A 23 -7.74 6.09 0.59
CA ARG A 23 -8.47 5.78 1.83
C ARG A 23 -8.87 4.31 1.91
N ALA A 24 -9.22 3.70 0.79
CA ALA A 24 -9.57 2.28 0.73
C ALA A 24 -8.35 1.39 1.00
N LEU A 25 -7.16 1.76 0.52
CA LEU A 25 -5.88 1.12 0.85
C LEU A 25 -5.57 1.22 2.35
N GLU A 26 -5.71 2.41 2.96
CA GLU A 26 -5.55 2.57 4.41
C GLU A 26 -6.53 1.68 5.20
N ALA A 27 -7.79 1.62 4.74
CA ALA A 27 -8.81 0.77 5.37
C ALA A 27 -8.50 -0.72 5.19
N ALA A 28 -7.89 -1.10 4.06
CA ALA A 28 -7.48 -2.46 3.76
C ALA A 28 -6.20 -2.90 4.49
N GLY A 29 -5.48 -1.97 5.13
CA GLY A 29 -4.30 -2.29 5.94
C GLY A 29 -2.95 -2.09 5.24
N ALA A 30 -2.90 -1.32 4.14
CA ALA A 30 -1.62 -0.86 3.61
C ALA A 30 -0.84 -0.07 4.69
N GLU A 31 0.45 -0.38 4.84
CA GLU A 31 1.33 0.23 5.84
C GLU A 31 1.81 1.62 5.37
N MET A 32 2.20 1.71 4.08
CA MET A 32 2.74 2.93 3.47
C MET A 32 2.08 3.20 2.12
N VAL A 33 2.03 4.47 1.75
CA VAL A 33 1.69 4.93 0.40
C VAL A 33 2.71 5.96 -0.08
N GLY A 34 3.18 5.81 -1.32
CA GLY A 34 4.05 6.76 -2.01
C GLY A 34 3.53 7.07 -3.42
N LEU A 35 4.21 7.96 -4.13
CA LEU A 35 3.92 8.31 -5.53
C LEU A 35 5.08 7.86 -6.43
N ASP A 36 4.77 7.43 -7.65
CA ASP A 36 5.76 6.92 -8.61
C ASP A 36 6.53 8.01 -9.38
N ALA A 37 6.36 9.29 -9.02
CA ALA A 37 7.13 10.41 -9.54
C ALA A 37 7.29 11.51 -8.49
N GLU A 38 8.25 12.39 -8.75
CA GLU A 38 8.63 13.48 -7.85
C GLU A 38 8.58 14.82 -8.57
N SER A 39 7.62 15.66 -8.21
CA SER A 39 7.57 17.06 -8.63
C SER A 39 6.89 17.93 -7.59
N ASP A 40 6.77 19.22 -7.89
CA ASP A 40 6.04 20.17 -7.06
C ASP A 40 4.55 19.84 -6.96
N GLU A 41 3.96 19.26 -8.02
CA GLU A 41 2.55 18.81 -8.05
C GLU A 41 2.32 17.57 -7.17
N GLN A 42 3.21 16.58 -7.24
CA GLN A 42 3.11 15.38 -6.39
C GLN A 42 3.23 15.71 -4.90
N ARG A 43 3.91 16.79 -4.52
CA ARG A 43 3.91 17.25 -3.12
C ARG A 43 2.57 17.83 -2.68
N VAL A 44 1.83 18.49 -3.58
CA VAL A 44 0.45 18.91 -3.31
C VAL A 44 -0.43 17.67 -3.11
N LEU A 45 -0.24 16.65 -3.96
CA LEU A 45 -0.98 15.39 -3.86
C LEU A 45 -0.67 14.64 -2.54
N MET A 46 0.60 14.57 -2.12
CA MET A 46 0.97 14.02 -0.82
C MET A 46 0.35 14.79 0.35
N GLY A 47 0.22 16.11 0.23
CA GLY A 47 -0.52 16.93 1.19
C GLY A 47 -2.01 16.57 1.25
N ALA A 48 -2.65 16.35 0.11
CA ALA A 48 -4.04 15.90 0.04
C ALA A 48 -4.21 14.50 0.66
N ILE A 49 -3.33 13.56 0.31
CA ILE A 49 -3.30 12.21 0.92
C ILE A 49 -3.15 12.32 2.45
N ALA A 50 -2.23 13.15 2.93
CA ALA A 50 -2.01 13.36 4.37
C ALA A 50 -3.28 13.82 5.08
N ALA A 51 -4.08 14.69 4.44
CA ALA A 51 -5.30 15.25 5.00
C ALA A 51 -6.49 14.27 5.04
N VAL A 52 -6.56 13.32 4.10
CA VAL A 52 -7.69 12.38 4.00
C VAL A 52 -7.43 11.02 4.67
N THR A 53 -6.18 10.77 5.08
CA THR A 53 -5.74 9.56 5.76
C THR A 53 -5.40 9.83 7.22
N SER A 54 -5.37 8.79 8.04
CA SER A 54 -5.24 8.89 9.50
C SER A 54 -4.17 8.00 10.13
N ARG A 55 -3.77 6.93 9.44
CA ARG A 55 -2.92 5.84 9.95
C ARG A 55 -1.81 5.46 8.97
N ILE A 56 -2.10 5.42 7.67
CA ILE A 56 -1.11 5.00 6.65
C ILE A 56 0.09 5.95 6.66
N LYS A 57 1.29 5.39 6.54
CA LYS A 57 2.52 6.17 6.45
C LYS A 57 2.70 6.74 5.05
N LEU A 58 3.31 7.92 4.97
CA LEU A 58 3.56 8.65 3.73
C LEU A 58 5.03 8.46 3.36
N LEU A 59 5.28 7.62 2.36
CA LEU A 59 6.61 7.39 1.82
C LEU A 59 6.98 8.56 0.90
N LEU A 60 8.00 9.31 1.29
CA LEU A 60 8.50 10.46 0.53
C LEU A 60 9.85 10.09 -0.11
N ALA A 61 10.05 10.37 -1.40
CA ALA A 61 11.36 10.14 -2.01
C ALA A 61 12.36 11.27 -1.74
N THR A 62 11.92 12.41 -1.19
CA THR A 62 12.79 13.56 -0.88
C THR A 62 12.42 14.23 0.44
N PRO A 63 13.41 14.78 1.18
CA PRO A 63 13.14 15.57 2.38
C PRO A 63 12.47 16.92 2.08
N LYS A 64 12.35 17.34 0.81
CA LYS A 64 11.72 18.61 0.44
C LYS A 64 10.26 18.64 0.90
N SER A 65 9.92 19.60 1.77
CA SER A 65 8.58 19.75 2.40
C SER A 65 8.23 18.70 3.47
N ALA A 66 9.16 17.80 3.83
CA ALA A 66 8.92 16.76 4.83
C ALA A 66 8.46 17.34 6.17
N ALA A 67 9.02 18.48 6.62
CA ALA A 67 8.60 19.11 7.87
C ALA A 67 7.13 19.55 7.91
N ILE A 68 6.57 19.99 6.77
CA ILE A 68 5.16 20.37 6.69
C ILE A 68 4.28 19.12 6.62
N LEU A 69 4.67 18.13 5.80
CA LEU A 69 3.96 16.87 5.69
C LEU A 69 3.96 16.08 7.00
N GLU A 70 5.04 16.14 7.76
CA GLU A 70 5.16 15.54 9.10
C GLU A 70 4.14 16.13 10.05
N ARG A 71 4.02 17.46 10.06
CA ARG A 71 3.02 18.17 10.88
C ARG A 71 1.59 17.90 10.42
N LEU A 72 1.34 17.92 9.11
CA LEU A 72 0.02 17.69 8.53
C LEU A 72 -0.47 16.26 8.77
N SER A 73 0.43 15.30 8.59
CA SER A 73 0.15 13.87 8.77
C SER A 73 0.21 13.43 10.24
N ARG A 74 0.67 14.30 11.16
CA ARG A 74 0.85 14.01 12.60
C ARG A 74 1.88 12.91 12.86
N GLY A 75 3.03 12.99 12.20
CA GLY A 75 4.16 12.09 12.44
C GLY A 75 4.19 10.84 11.58
N ARG A 76 3.49 10.85 10.43
CA ARG A 76 3.36 9.66 9.56
C ARG A 76 4.27 9.72 8.34
N THR A 77 5.25 10.63 8.27
CA THR A 77 6.17 10.65 7.13
C THR A 77 7.31 9.66 7.31
N VAL A 78 7.71 9.02 6.21
CA VAL A 78 8.88 8.15 6.15
C VAL A 78 9.71 8.60 4.95
N LEU A 79 10.98 8.90 5.20
CA LEU A 79 11.95 9.18 4.15
C LEU A 79 12.59 7.85 3.76
N GLU A 80 12.37 7.41 2.52
CA GLU A 80 12.81 6.09 2.05
C GLU A 80 12.24 4.93 2.88
N LEU A 81 12.52 3.68 2.50
CA LEU A 81 12.07 2.51 3.27
C LEU A 81 13.00 2.32 4.49
N PRO A 82 12.49 1.88 5.66
CA PRO A 82 13.29 1.72 6.87
C PRO A 82 14.49 0.79 6.67
N ALA A 83 15.70 1.26 7.02
CA ALA A 83 16.95 0.53 6.76
C ALA A 83 17.13 -0.73 7.64
N ASP A 84 16.40 -0.83 8.74
CA ASP A 84 16.33 -1.99 9.62
C ASP A 84 15.32 -3.06 9.14
N GLU A 85 14.62 -2.78 8.04
CA GLU A 85 13.62 -3.64 7.44
C GLU A 85 14.06 -4.09 6.03
N ALA A 86 13.87 -5.36 5.72
CA ALA A 86 14.10 -5.91 4.39
C ALA A 86 12.86 -5.68 3.53
N TRP A 87 12.92 -4.67 2.65
CA TRP A 87 11.86 -4.37 1.70
C TRP A 87 12.21 -4.81 0.28
N VAL A 88 11.26 -5.44 -0.40
CA VAL A 88 11.42 -5.87 -1.80
C VAL A 88 10.26 -5.41 -2.67
N THR A 89 10.54 -5.08 -3.93
CA THR A 89 9.48 -4.79 -4.89
C THR A 89 8.99 -6.11 -5.50
N ILE A 90 7.68 -6.32 -5.49
CA ILE A 90 7.03 -7.47 -6.13
C ILE A 90 6.18 -7.00 -7.31
N ALA A 91 6.01 -7.88 -8.29
CA ALA A 91 4.96 -7.68 -9.29
C ALA A 91 3.58 -7.84 -8.66
N MET A 92 2.57 -7.15 -9.19
CA MET A 92 1.19 -7.28 -8.74
C MET A 92 0.72 -8.73 -8.90
N PRO A 93 0.34 -9.43 -7.81
CA PRO A 93 -0.14 -10.81 -7.92
C PRO A 93 -1.43 -10.91 -8.74
N ALA A 94 -1.61 -12.03 -9.43
CA ALA A 94 -2.76 -12.24 -10.31
C ALA A 94 -4.07 -12.42 -9.54
N ASP A 95 -4.00 -13.12 -8.40
CA ASP A 95 -5.11 -13.55 -7.56
C ASP A 95 -4.67 -13.76 -6.09
N ARG A 96 -5.63 -14.19 -5.25
CA ARG A 96 -5.42 -14.43 -3.81
C ARG A 96 -4.44 -15.56 -3.53
N ASP A 97 -4.44 -16.61 -4.35
CA ASP A 97 -3.52 -17.75 -4.20
C ASP A 97 -2.07 -17.32 -4.47
N SER A 98 -1.88 -16.56 -5.55
CA SER A 98 -0.59 -15.96 -5.89
C SER A 98 -0.12 -14.98 -4.81
N TRP A 99 -1.03 -14.16 -4.27
CA TRP A 99 -0.75 -13.25 -3.16
C TRP A 99 -0.27 -14.02 -1.92
N ALA A 100 -1.01 -15.06 -1.50
CA ALA A 100 -0.67 -15.89 -0.35
C ALA A 100 0.65 -16.67 -0.55
N SER A 101 0.96 -17.13 -1.77
CA SER A 101 2.25 -17.77 -2.06
C SER A 101 3.40 -16.79 -1.95
N VAL A 102 3.30 -15.63 -2.63
CA VAL A 102 4.35 -14.60 -2.61
C VAL A 102 4.61 -14.14 -1.18
N MET A 103 3.56 -13.88 -0.39
CA MET A 103 3.73 -13.45 1.00
C MET A 103 4.43 -14.49 1.87
N ARG A 104 4.10 -15.78 1.73
CA ARG A 104 4.78 -16.87 2.45
C ARG A 104 6.24 -17.01 2.02
N GLU A 105 6.52 -16.89 0.72
CA GLU A 105 7.88 -16.93 0.19
C GLU A 105 8.73 -15.77 0.71
N GLN A 106 8.18 -14.54 0.68
CA GLN A 106 8.86 -13.36 1.19
C GLN A 106 9.10 -13.46 2.71
N GLU A 107 8.10 -13.89 3.48
CA GLU A 107 8.25 -14.11 4.92
C GLU A 107 9.33 -15.16 5.24
N ALA A 108 9.36 -16.27 4.49
CA ALA A 108 10.38 -17.30 4.62
C ALA A 108 11.79 -16.81 4.24
N ALA A 109 11.89 -15.85 3.32
CA ALA A 109 13.13 -15.18 2.94
C ALA A 109 13.58 -14.10 3.96
N GLY A 110 12.81 -13.86 5.02
CA GLY A 110 13.10 -12.84 6.03
C GLY A 110 12.76 -11.41 5.60
N VAL A 111 11.99 -11.26 4.51
CA VAL A 111 11.48 -9.96 4.05
C VAL A 111 10.43 -9.47 5.06
N THR A 112 10.55 -8.21 5.48
CA THR A 112 9.65 -7.58 6.44
C THR A 112 8.56 -6.76 5.76
N GLY A 113 8.78 -6.33 4.51
CA GLY A 113 7.79 -5.59 3.74
C GLY A 113 7.94 -5.75 2.24
N VAL A 114 6.84 -5.58 1.52
CA VAL A 114 6.82 -5.54 0.05
C VAL A 114 6.32 -4.20 -0.46
N THR A 115 6.88 -3.76 -1.57
CA THR A 115 6.39 -2.62 -2.33
C THR A 115 5.70 -3.14 -3.59
N VAL A 116 4.50 -2.65 -3.87
CA VAL A 116 3.71 -3.02 -5.04
C VAL A 116 3.16 -1.76 -5.72
N ALA A 117 3.14 -1.74 -7.05
CA ALA A 117 2.49 -0.68 -7.79
C ALA A 117 0.96 -0.75 -7.59
N TRP A 118 0.30 0.41 -7.61
CA TRP A 118 -1.15 0.49 -7.50
C TRP A 118 -1.85 -0.29 -8.62
N ASP A 119 -2.84 -1.09 -8.21
CA ASP A 119 -3.80 -1.77 -9.07
C ASP A 119 -5.11 -1.85 -8.27
N PRO A 120 -6.29 -1.53 -8.85
CA PRO A 120 -7.56 -1.56 -8.13
C PRO A 120 -7.86 -2.90 -7.43
N ARG A 121 -7.36 -4.02 -7.96
CA ARG A 121 -7.52 -5.36 -7.37
C ARG A 121 -6.81 -5.50 -6.03
N LEU A 122 -5.82 -4.65 -5.75
CA LEU A 122 -5.03 -4.71 -4.53
C LEU A 122 -5.87 -4.47 -3.27
N ILE A 123 -6.92 -3.63 -3.34
CA ILE A 123 -7.81 -3.41 -2.21
C ILE A 123 -8.48 -4.72 -1.79
N ASP A 124 -8.94 -5.53 -2.75
CA ASP A 124 -9.58 -6.81 -2.44
C ASP A 124 -8.58 -7.83 -1.87
N LEU A 125 -7.38 -7.92 -2.46
CA LEU A 125 -6.31 -8.79 -1.96
C LEU A 125 -5.88 -8.44 -0.53
N LEU A 126 -5.82 -7.16 -0.18
CA LEU A 126 -5.47 -6.71 1.16
C LEU A 126 -6.58 -6.96 2.19
N ARG A 127 -7.85 -6.79 1.80
CA ARG A 127 -9.00 -7.04 2.69
C ARG A 127 -9.22 -8.52 2.95
N ASN A 128 -9.01 -9.37 1.94
CA ASN A 128 -9.27 -10.80 1.97
C ASN A 128 -8.02 -11.56 1.47
N PRO A 129 -6.96 -11.65 2.29
CA PRO A 129 -5.69 -12.24 1.85
C PRO A 129 -5.72 -13.78 1.77
N GLU A 130 -6.71 -14.42 2.39
CA GLU A 130 -6.86 -15.87 2.39
C GLU A 130 -7.50 -16.37 1.09
N PRO A 131 -7.09 -17.58 0.60
CA PRO A 131 -7.79 -18.27 -0.48
C PRO A 131 -9.28 -18.43 -0.18
N GLU A 132 -10.11 -18.50 -1.22
CA GLU A 132 -11.53 -18.86 -1.02
C GLU A 132 -11.64 -20.29 -0.46
N ASP A 133 -11.94 -20.41 0.83
CA ASP A 133 -12.28 -21.68 1.45
C ASP A 133 -13.70 -22.10 1.07
N ARG A 134 -13.84 -22.82 -0.04
CA ARG A 134 -15.12 -23.39 -0.50
C ARG A 134 -15.42 -24.78 0.09
N SER A 135 -14.84 -25.11 1.25
CA SER A 135 -15.10 -26.37 1.94
C SER A 135 -16.59 -26.53 2.32
N ASP A 136 -17.32 -25.42 2.44
CA ASP A 136 -18.75 -25.37 2.73
C ASP A 136 -19.64 -25.87 1.58
N LEU A 137 -19.23 -25.66 0.32
CA LEU A 137 -19.93 -26.15 -0.88
C LEU A 137 -19.89 -27.68 -1.03
N LEU A 138 -18.94 -28.35 -0.39
CA LEU A 138 -18.83 -29.81 -0.37
C LEU A 138 -19.79 -30.48 0.64
N MET A 139 -20.36 -29.71 1.56
CA MET A 139 -21.30 -30.23 2.58
C MET A 139 -22.75 -30.31 2.10
N SER A 140 -23.11 -29.66 0.98
CA SER A 140 -24.51 -29.58 0.50
C SER A 140 -24.91 -30.72 -0.45
N THR A 141 -24.00 -31.63 -0.79
CA THR A 141 -24.27 -32.79 -1.67
C THR A 141 -24.35 -34.13 -0.93
N GLY A 142 -24.49 -34.10 0.41
CA GLY A 142 -24.64 -35.28 1.27
C GLY A 142 -26.09 -35.67 1.50
#